data_AF-A0A963HJZ4-F1
#
_entry.id   AF-A0A963HJZ4-F1
#
_cell.length_a   1.000
_cell.length_b   1.000
_cell.length_c   1.000
_cell.angle_alpha   90.00
_cell.angle_beta   90.00
_cell.angle_gamma   90.00
#
_symmetry.space_group_name_H-M   'P 1'
#
loop_
_entity.id
_entity.type
_entity.pdbx_description
1 polymer ?
#
loop_
_entity_poly.entity_id
_entity_poly.type
_entity_poly.pdbx_seq_one_letter_code
_entity_poly.pdbx_strand_id
1 'polypeptide(L)' 'CETLIEQAVNNTKEQFGNSPDLDARILDAVMDALSAFTSMSRQALESERIRAEIKSILLGPGRLYELLRAQAAGGRG' A
#
# COMPACT_ATOMS: atom_id res chain seq x y z
N CYS A 1 3.11 7.10 18.62
CA CYS A 1 4.04 7.93 17.80
C CYS A 1 4.77 8.98 18.62
N GLU A 2 4.25 9.43 19.76
CA GLU A 2 4.90 10.42 20.65
C GLU A 2 6.35 10.05 21.00
N THR A 3 6.61 8.81 21.40
CA THR A 3 7.98 8.29 21.67
C THR A 3 8.91 8.38 20.46
N LEU A 4 8.44 8.10 19.23
CA LEU A 4 9.26 8.23 18.02
C LEU A 4 9.56 9.70 17.67
N ILE A 5 8.63 10.61 17.96
CA ILE A 5 8.82 12.04 17.77
C ILE A 5 9.88 12.54 18.75
N GLU A 6 9.79 12.15 20.02
CA GLU A 6 10.82 12.47 21.02
C GLU A 6 12.18 11.89 20.64
N GLN A 7 12.23 10.65 20.15
CA GLN A 7 13.48 10.04 19.71
C GLN A 7 14.07 10.73 18.48
N ALA A 8 13.24 11.17 17.54
CA ALA A 8 13.71 11.89 16.35
C ALA A 8 14.26 13.28 16.68
N VAL A 9 13.71 13.96 17.70
CA VAL A 9 14.18 15.27 18.16
C VAL A 9 15.50 15.15 18.96
N ASN A 10 15.64 14.08 19.75
CA ASN A 10 16.74 13.95 20.71
C ASN A 10 17.94 13.12 20.23
N ASN A 11 17.87 12.44 19.10
CA ASN A 11 18.94 11.55 18.60
C ASN A 11 19.41 11.93 17.20
N THR A 12 20.63 11.50 16.82
CA THR A 12 21.06 11.57 15.43
C THR A 12 20.26 10.60 14.56
N LYS A 13 20.30 10.77 13.24
CA LYS A 13 19.59 9.90 12.29
C LYS A 13 20.05 8.44 12.41
N GLU A 14 21.35 8.20 12.58
CA GLU A 14 21.92 6.87 12.76
C GLU A 14 21.42 6.22 14.07
N GLN A 15 21.33 6.99 15.15
CA GLN A 15 20.82 6.49 16.43
C GLN A 15 19.32 6.19 16.37
N PHE A 16 18.53 7.09 15.78
CA PHE A 16 17.11 6.87 15.55
C PHE A 16 16.85 5.65 14.65
N GLY A 17 17.67 5.47 13.61
CA GLY A 17 17.60 4.33 12.71
C GLY A 17 17.92 2.97 13.37
N ASN A 18 18.58 2.98 14.53
CA ASN A 18 18.85 1.78 15.34
C ASN A 18 17.87 1.67 16.54
N SER A 19 16.80 2.47 16.57
CA SER A 19 15.84 2.47 17.68
C SER A 19 14.99 1.20 17.67
N PRO A 20 14.91 0.45 18.78
CA PRO A 20 14.01 -0.70 18.87
C PRO A 20 12.53 -0.30 18.78
N ASP A 21 12.17 0.93 19.18
CA ASP A 21 10.80 1.45 19.03
C ASP A 21 10.47 1.70 17.55
N LEU A 22 11.44 2.14 16.75
CA LEU A 22 11.24 2.32 15.31
C LEU A 22 11.03 0.98 14.63
N ASP A 23 11.85 -0.02 14.96
CA ASP A 23 11.71 -1.38 14.43
C ASP A 23 10.35 -2.00 14.79
N ALA A 24 9.92 -1.87 16.04
CA ALA A 24 8.61 -2.34 16.48
C ALA A 24 7.48 -1.64 15.71
N ARG A 25 7.56 -0.32 15.52
CA ARG A 25 6.55 0.44 14.79
C ARG A 25 6.49 0.10 13.30
N ILE A 26 7.62 -0.24 12.69
CA ILE A 26 7.66 -0.75 11.32
C ILE A 26 6.97 -2.13 11.26
N LEU A 27 7.29 -3.03 12.20
CA LEU A 27 6.67 -4.35 12.26
C LEU A 27 5.15 -4.25 12.41
N ASP A 28 4.66 -3.43 13.33
CA ASP A 28 3.23 -3.16 13.52
C ASP A 28 2.59 -2.64 12.23
N ALA A 29 3.21 -1.66 11.57
CA ALA A 29 2.69 -1.09 10.34
C ALA A 29 2.60 -2.12 9.21
N VAL A 30 3.57 -3.04 9.12
CA VAL A 30 3.54 -4.16 8.18
C VAL A 30 2.42 -5.14 8.52
N MET A 31 2.21 -5.46 9.82
CA MET A 31 1.11 -6.32 10.25
C MET A 31 -0.26 -5.71 9.95
N ASP A 32 -0.42 -4.41 10.21
CA ASP A 32 -1.66 -3.67 9.92
C ASP A 32 -1.95 -3.64 8.42
N ALA A 33 -0.93 -3.35 7.60
CA ALA A 33 -1.05 -3.37 6.14
C ALA A 33 -1.43 -4.76 5.62
N LEU A 34 -0.80 -5.81 6.16
CA LEU A 34 -1.11 -7.19 5.79
C LEU A 34 -2.53 -7.58 6.20
N SER A 35 -2.97 -7.22 7.40
CA SER A 35 -4.31 -7.50 7.91
C SER A 35 -5.37 -6.82 7.05
N ALA A 36 -5.19 -5.52 6.77
CA ALA A 36 -6.08 -4.76 5.90
C ALA A 36 -6.14 -5.35 4.48
N PHE A 37 -4.97 -5.67 3.89
CA PHE A 37 -4.89 -6.28 2.57
C PHE A 37 -5.57 -7.65 2.51
N THR A 38 -5.38 -8.48 3.54
CA THR A 38 -6.01 -9.81 3.64
C THR A 38 -7.53 -9.69 3.77
N SER A 39 -8.01 -8.79 4.62
CA SER A 39 -9.45 -8.53 4.79
C SER A 39 -10.09 -8.04 3.49
N MET A 40 -9.48 -7.06 2.82
CA MET A 40 -9.96 -6.55 1.54
C MET A 40 -9.95 -7.63 0.46
N SER A 41 -8.88 -8.42 0.39
CA SER A 41 -8.76 -9.53 -0.57
C SER A 41 -9.86 -10.58 -0.36
N ARG A 42 -10.14 -10.91 0.91
CA ARG A 42 -11.23 -11.83 1.25
C ARG A 42 -12.60 -11.30 0.80
N GLN A 43 -12.89 -10.03 1.09
CA GLN A 43 -14.13 -9.39 0.65
C GLN A 43 -14.27 -9.40 -0.88
N ALA A 44 -13.18 -9.14 -1.61
CA ALA A 44 -13.18 -9.22 -3.07
C ALA A 44 -13.40 -10.65 -3.59
N LEU A 45 -12.89 -11.68 -2.92
CA LEU A 45 -13.11 -13.08 -3.29
C LEU A 45 -14.56 -13.52 -3.05
N GLU A 46 -15.15 -13.12 -1.93
CA GLU A 46 -16.49 -13.57 -1.51
C GLU A 46 -17.63 -12.75 -2.14
N SER A 47 -17.35 -11.58 -2.75
CA SER A 47 -18.38 -10.69 -3.28
C SER A 47 -18.19 -10.31 -4.75
N GLU A 48 -19.13 -10.71 -5.60
CA GLU A 48 -19.14 -10.30 -7.02
C GLU A 48 -19.33 -8.80 -7.18
N ARG A 49 -20.14 -8.19 -6.32
CA ARG A 49 -20.39 -6.75 -6.31
C ARG A 49 -19.09 -5.97 -6.10
N ILE A 50 -18.28 -6.38 -5.12
CA ILE A 50 -16.99 -5.72 -4.83
C ILE A 50 -16.04 -5.88 -6.03
N ARG A 51 -15.98 -7.06 -6.66
CA ARG A 51 -15.19 -7.24 -7.90
C ARG A 51 -15.67 -6.34 -9.04
N ALA A 52 -16.99 -6.17 -9.19
CA ALA A 52 -17.55 -5.29 -10.20
C ALA A 52 -17.20 -3.82 -9.95
N GLU A 53 -17.23 -3.37 -8.69
CA GLU A 53 -16.82 -2.02 -8.29
C GLU A 53 -15.32 -1.80 -8.56
N ILE A 54 -14.45 -2.74 -8.17
CA ILE A 54 -13.01 -2.69 -8.48
C ILE A 54 -12.79 -2.59 -9.99
N LYS A 55 -13.50 -3.40 -10.79
CA LYS A 55 -13.43 -3.35 -12.25
C LYS A 55 -13.85 -2.00 -12.80
N SER A 56 -14.92 -1.41 -12.26
CA SER A 56 -15.39 -0.07 -12.65
C SER A 56 -14.34 1.00 -12.36
N ILE A 57 -13.69 0.95 -11.20
CA ILE A 57 -12.61 1.88 -10.83
C ILE A 57 -11.42 1.74 -11.80
N LEU A 58 -11.01 0.51 -12.12
CA LEU A 58 -9.89 0.26 -13.03
C LEU A 58 -10.18 0.74 -14.46
N LEU A 59 -11.40 0.52 -14.95
CA LEU A 59 -11.78 0.91 -16.31
C LEU A 59 -12.20 2.37 -16.45
N GLY A 60 -12.58 3.04 -15.35
CA GLY A 60 -12.92 4.46 -15.32
C GLY A 60 -11.73 5.34 -14.93
N PRO A 61 -11.64 5.79 -13.67
CA PRO A 61 -10.57 6.70 -13.23
C PRO A 61 -9.16 6.10 -13.38
N GLY A 62 -9.01 4.78 -13.25
CA GLY A 62 -7.73 4.10 -13.45
C GLY A 62 -7.25 4.04 -14.90
N ARG A 63 -8.14 4.27 -15.88
CA ARG A 63 -7.86 4.22 -17.33
C ARG A 63 -7.05 2.99 -17.76
N LEU A 64 -7.32 1.84 -17.14
CA LEU A 64 -6.53 0.62 -17.34
C LEU A 64 -6.53 0.19 -18.81
N TYR A 65 -7.68 0.28 -19.48
CA TYR A 65 -7.79 -0.10 -20.89
C TYR A 65 -6.90 0.76 -21.79
N GLU A 66 -6.93 2.09 -21.60
CA GLU A 66 -6.16 3.06 -22.36
C GLU A 66 -4.66 2.86 -22.14
N LEU A 67 -4.24 2.64 -20.89
CA LEU A 67 -2.85 2.37 -20.54
C LEU A 67 -2.33 1.11 -21.21
N LEU A 68 -3.09 0.00 -21.15
CA LEU A 68 -2.73 -1.25 -21.83
C LEU A 68 -2.67 -1.07 -23.35
N ARG A 69 -3.60 -0.31 -23.92
CA ARG A 69 -3.64 0.02 -25.35
C ARG A 69 -2.47 0.87 -25.81
N ALA A 70 -2.05 1.84 -25.00
CA ALA A 70 -0.88 2.68 -25.28
C ALA A 70 0.41 1.86 -25.22
N GLN A 71 0.55 0.98 -24.23
CA GLN A 71 1.70 0.10 -24.11
C GLN A 71 1.81 -0.87 -25.31
N ALA A 72 0.69 -1.48 -25.72
CA ALA A 72 0.68 -2.36 -26.88
C ALA A 72 0.98 -1.66 -28.22
N ALA A 73 0.71 -0.35 -28.31
CA ALA A 73 1.06 0.46 -29.46
C ALA A 73 2.53 0.91 -29.44
N GLY A 74 3.08 1.23 -28.26
CA GLY A 74 4.48 1.63 -28.07
C GLY A 74 5.49 0.46 -28.14
N GLY A 75 5.05 -0.77 -27.88
CA GLY A 75 5.88 -1.98 -28.00
C GLY A 75 6.04 -2.52 -29.44
N ARG A 76 5.57 -1.78 -30.45
CA ARG A 76 5.72 -2.09 -31.88
C ARG A 76 6.70 -1.14 -32.60
N GLY A 77 7.58 -0.48 -31.85
CA GLY A 77 8.67 0.37 -32.37
C GLY A 77 10.02 -0.34 -32.31
#